data_AF-A0A2N9MKY0-F1
#
_entry.id   AF-A0A2N9MKY0-F1
#
_cell.length_a   1.000
_cell.length_b   1.000
_cell.length_c   1.000
_cell.angle_alpha   90.00
_cell.angle_beta   90.00
_cell.angle_gamma   90.00
#
_symmetry.space_group_name_H-M   'P 1'
#
loop_
_entity.id
_entity.type
_entity.pdbx_description
1 polymer ?
#
loop_
_entity_poly.entity_id
_entity_poly.type
_entity_poly.pdbx_seq_one_letter_code
_entity_poly.pdbx_strand_id
1 'polypeptide(L)'
;MRTRSSKPKDHDFTTVARRVVEQAIGEKLDGSPLDDPNAGKNPAAVALGKLGGAKGGAARAASLSPRKRKMIAKKAAAARWRR
;
A
#
# COMPACT_ATOMS: atom_id res chain seq x y z
N MET A 1 0.11 14.79 7.28
CA MET A 1 -0.11 13.62 8.16
C MET A 1 -0.55 12.45 7.29
N ARG A 2 0.04 11.25 7.44
CA ARG A 2 -0.40 10.05 6.67
C ARG A 2 -1.78 9.65 7.22
N THR A 3 -2.85 9.87 6.46
CA THR A 3 -4.25 9.55 6.88
C THR A 3 -4.63 8.09 6.59
N ARG A 4 -3.66 7.22 6.26
CA ARG A 4 -3.93 5.82 5.98
C ARG A 4 -3.79 5.03 7.28
N SER A 5 -4.71 4.09 7.55
CA SER A 5 -4.65 3.21 8.73
C SER A 5 -3.49 2.19 8.71
N SER A 6 -2.54 2.33 7.79
CA SER A 6 -1.37 1.45 7.74
C SER A 6 -0.50 1.70 8.97
N LYS A 7 -0.22 0.64 9.72
CA LYS A 7 0.71 0.67 10.85
C LYS A 7 2.05 1.29 10.39
N PRO A 8 2.65 2.21 11.17
CA PRO A 8 3.98 2.73 10.87
C PRO A 8 4.96 1.56 10.78
N LYS A 9 5.72 1.49 9.68
CA LYS A 9 6.75 0.48 9.49
C LYS A 9 8.10 1.10 9.82
N ASP A 10 8.86 0.41 10.65
CA ASP A 10 10.28 0.64 10.80
C ASP A 10 10.99 0.38 9.45
N HIS A 11 11.94 1.25 9.12
CA HIS A 11 12.71 1.29 7.88
C HIS A 11 14.21 1.10 8.12
N ASP A 12 14.64 0.73 9.32
CA ASP A 12 16.01 0.31 9.59
C ASP A 12 16.45 -0.85 8.68
N PHE A 13 17.73 -0.83 8.26
CA PHE A 13 18.28 -1.81 7.33
C PHE A 13 18.22 -3.24 7.87
N THR A 14 18.48 -3.44 9.16
CA THR A 14 18.45 -4.78 9.77
C THR A 14 17.02 -5.30 9.87
N THR A 15 16.06 -4.43 10.19
CA THR A 15 14.63 -4.77 10.19
C THR A 15 14.13 -5.14 8.79
N VAL A 16 14.60 -4.45 7.75
CA VAL A 16 14.26 -4.79 6.35
C VAL A 16 14.88 -6.12 5.94
N ALA A 17 16.16 -6.34 6.22
CA ALA A 17 16.85 -7.60 5.92
C ALA A 17 16.15 -8.79 6.57
N ARG A 18 15.82 -8.68 7.87
CA ARG A 18 15.03 -9.68 8.59
C ARG A 18 13.71 -9.97 7.90
N ARG A 19 12.91 -8.94 7.57
CA ARG A 19 11.61 -9.11 6.91
C ARG A 19 11.72 -9.80 5.55
N VAL A 20 12.78 -9.54 4.79
CA VAL A 20 13.00 -10.20 3.49
C VAL A 20 13.25 -11.69 3.70
N VAL A 21 14.07 -12.07 4.68
CA VAL A 21 14.29 -13.48 5.02
C VAL A 21 12.99 -14.13 5.48
N GLU A 22 12.27 -13.50 6.40
CA GLU A 22 10.98 -14.02 6.92
C GLU A 22 9.95 -14.23 5.80
N GLN A 23 9.86 -13.29 4.85
CA GLN A 23 8.99 -13.43 3.69
C GLN A 23 9.43 -14.55 2.74
N ALA A 24 10.73 -14.79 2.61
CA ALA A 24 11.27 -15.84 1.76
C ALA A 24 11.05 -17.25 2.36
N ILE A 25 11.20 -17.38 3.68
CA ILE A 25 10.96 -18.66 4.39
C ILE A 25 9.47 -18.92 4.66
N GLY A 26 8.63 -17.88 4.65
CA GLY A 26 7.19 -18.01 4.92
C GLY A 26 6.81 -18.00 6.41
N GLU A 27 7.79 -17.80 7.28
CA GLU A 27 7.70 -17.84 8.74
C GLU A 27 8.57 -16.72 9.33
N LYS A 28 8.37 -16.40 10.60
CA LYS A 28 9.27 -15.50 11.33
C LYS A 28 10.52 -16.27 11.75
N LEU A 29 11.60 -15.56 12.07
CA LEU A 29 12.86 -16.20 12.51
C LEU A 29 12.73 -17.00 13.82
N ASP A 30 11.65 -16.80 14.58
CA ASP A 30 11.31 -17.57 15.78
C ASP A 30 10.46 -18.84 15.48
N GLY A 31 10.20 -19.13 14.21
CA GLY A 31 9.37 -20.26 13.77
C GLY A 31 7.87 -20.01 13.86
N SER A 32 7.42 -18.80 14.24
CA SER A 32 5.99 -18.47 14.22
C SER A 32 5.50 -18.12 12.80
N PRO A 33 4.23 -18.37 12.48
CA PRO A 33 3.68 -18.00 11.17
C PRO A 33 3.72 -16.50 10.89
N LEU A 34 3.80 -16.12 9.61
CA LEU A 34 3.67 -14.73 9.20
C LEU A 34 2.29 -14.16 9.55
N ASP A 35 2.26 -12.87 9.89
CA ASP A 35 1.01 -12.18 10.19
C ASP A 35 0.12 -12.12 8.93
N ASP A 36 -1.13 -12.63 9.00
CA ASP A 36 -2.08 -12.47 7.90
C ASP A 36 -2.46 -11.00 7.75
N PRO A 37 -2.20 -10.35 6.60
CA PRO A 37 -2.58 -8.97 6.36
C PRO A 37 -4.10 -8.73 6.40
N ASN A 38 -4.92 -9.79 6.36
CA ASN A 38 -6.37 -9.75 6.44
C ASN A 38 -6.92 -10.25 7.78
N ALA A 39 -6.08 -10.62 8.74
CA ALA A 39 -6.52 -11.02 10.07
C ALA A 39 -7.46 -9.96 10.68
N GLY A 40 -8.65 -10.39 11.10
CA GLY A 40 -9.69 -9.53 11.69
C GLY A 40 -10.49 -8.68 10.68
N LYS A 41 -10.30 -8.84 9.36
CA LYS A 41 -11.13 -8.16 8.34
C LYS A 41 -12.22 -9.07 7.83
N ASN A 42 -13.40 -8.50 7.53
CA ASN A 42 -14.46 -9.23 6.84
C ASN A 42 -14.02 -9.61 5.40
N PRO A 43 -13.97 -10.91 5.05
CA PRO A 43 -13.52 -11.37 3.73
C PRO A 43 -14.32 -10.79 2.56
N ALA A 44 -15.64 -10.66 2.71
CA ALA A 44 -16.51 -10.09 1.69
C ALA A 44 -16.20 -8.60 1.46
N ALA A 45 -15.95 -7.84 2.53
CA ALA A 45 -15.57 -6.44 2.44
C ALA A 45 -14.20 -6.25 1.76
N VAL A 46 -13.25 -7.15 2.02
CA VAL A 46 -11.93 -7.14 1.35
C VAL A 46 -12.08 -7.41 -0.14
N ALA A 47 -12.88 -8.41 -0.52
CA ALA A 47 -13.14 -8.75 -1.92
C ALA A 47 -13.83 -7.59 -2.67
N LEU A 48 -14.87 -7.01 -2.08
CA LEU A 48 -15.58 -5.86 -2.63
C LEU A 48 -14.66 -4.62 -2.76
N GLY A 49 -13.82 -4.35 -1.76
CA GLY A 49 -12.87 -3.25 -1.81
C GLY A 49 -11.84 -3.41 -2.94
N LYS A 50 -11.33 -4.63 -3.17
CA LYS A 50 -10.43 -4.94 -4.28
C LYS A 50 -11.11 -4.70 -5.63
N LEU A 51 -12.34 -5.21 -5.81
CA LEU A 51 -13.11 -5.04 -7.03
C LEU A 51 -13.44 -3.56 -7.31
N GLY A 52 -13.91 -2.85 -6.28
CA GLY A 52 -14.24 -1.42 -6.38
C GLY A 52 -13.03 -0.55 -6.67
N GLY A 53 -11.87 -0.86 -6.08
CA GLY A 53 -10.61 -0.15 -6.33
C GLY A 53 -10.14 -0.29 -7.78
N ALA A 54 -10.15 -1.51 -8.32
CA ALA A 54 -9.75 -1.77 -9.71
C ALA A 54 -10.66 -1.01 -10.71
N LYS A 55 -11.98 -1.07 -10.50
CA LYS A 55 -12.96 -0.38 -11.34
C LYS A 55 -12.89 1.15 -11.19
N GLY A 56 -12.86 1.63 -9.95
CA GLY A 56 -12.88 3.07 -9.64
C GLY A 56 -11.61 3.79 -10.06
N GLY A 57 -10.44 3.15 -9.94
CA GLY A 57 -9.17 3.69 -10.40
C GLY A 57 -9.15 3.93 -11.92
N ALA A 58 -9.56 2.93 -12.70
CA ALA A 58 -9.67 3.03 -14.15
C ALA A 58 -10.68 4.10 -14.58
N ALA A 59 -11.88 4.08 -13.98
CA ALA A 59 -12.93 5.07 -14.27
C ALA A 59 -12.46 6.51 -13.99
N ARG A 60 -11.74 6.72 -12.88
CA ARG A 60 -11.14 8.02 -12.55
C ARG A 60 -10.05 8.43 -13.54
N ALA A 61 -9.22 7.51 -13.99
CA ALA A 61 -8.16 7.81 -14.95
C ALA A 61 -8.76 8.23 -16.31
N ALA A 62 -9.83 7.56 -16.75
CA ALA A 62 -10.55 7.86 -17.98
C ALA A 62 -11.27 9.21 -17.94
N SER A 63 -11.86 9.60 -16.80
CA SER A 63 -12.58 10.88 -16.67
C SER A 63 -11.67 12.11 -16.60
N LEU A 64 -10.36 11.94 -16.42
CA LEU A 64 -9.41 13.05 -16.32
C LEU A 64 -8.86 13.46 -17.68
N SER A 65 -8.97 14.75 -18.00
CA SER A 65 -8.33 15.33 -19.17
C SER A 65 -6.79 15.31 -19.07
N PRO A 66 -6.05 15.34 -20.20
CA PRO A 66 -4.59 15.37 -20.20
C PRO A 66 -4.01 16.52 -19.36
N ARG A 67 -4.63 17.71 -19.41
CA ARG A 67 -4.24 18.87 -18.60
C ARG A 67 -4.39 18.60 -17.11
N LYS A 68 -5.53 18.02 -16.68
CA LYS A 68 -5.75 17.66 -15.27
C LYS A 68 -4.75 16.60 -14.79
N ARG A 69 -4.45 15.58 -15.60
CA ARG A 69 -3.42 14.58 -15.28
C ARG A 69 -2.04 15.22 -15.06
N LYS A 70 -1.62 16.13 -15.96
CA LYS A 70 -0.35 16.87 -15.83
C LYS A 70 -0.28 17.69 -14.55
N MET A 71 -1.36 18.39 -14.19
CA MET A 71 -1.41 19.18 -12.95
C MET A 71 -1.30 18.32 -11.69
N ILE A 72 -2.01 17.18 -11.66
CA ILE A 72 -1.92 16.22 -10.54
C ILE A 72 -0.49 15.69 -10.41
N ALA A 73 0.15 15.31 -11.52
CA ALA A 73 1.53 14.81 -11.51
C ALA A 73 2.53 15.86 -10.99
N LYS A 74 2.43 17.12 -11.45
CA LYS A 74 3.26 18.23 -10.95
C LYS A 74 3.07 18.45 -9.45
N LYS A 75 1.81 18.47 -8.97
CA LYS A 75 1.50 18.62 -7.55
C LYS A 75 2.07 17.46 -6.72
N ALA A 76 1.98 16.23 -7.22
CA ALA A 76 2.54 15.05 -6.56
C ALA A 76 4.06 15.10 -6.47
N ALA A 77 4.74 15.51 -7.56
CA ALA A 77 6.19 15.70 -7.57
C ALA A 77 6.61 16.76 -6.56
N ALA A 78 6.01 17.95 -6.60
CA ALA A 78 6.30 19.02 -5.63
C ALA A 78 6.10 18.54 -4.17
N ALA A 79 5.02 17.83 -3.87
CA ALA A 79 4.79 17.28 -2.53
C ALA A 79 5.84 16.24 -2.10
N ARG A 80 6.38 15.46 -3.05
CA ARG A 80 7.44 14.48 -2.77
C ARG A 80 8.79 15.14 -2.50
N TRP A 81 9.13 16.19 -3.23
CA TRP A 81 10.41 16.91 -3.12
C TRP A 81 10.44 18.00 -2.06
N ARG A 82 9.28 18.45 -1.55
CA ARG A 82 9.18 19.41 -0.44
C ARG A 82 9.31 18.77 0.94
N ARG A 83 9.79 17.53 0.98
CA ARG A 83 10.07 16.75 2.18
C ARG A 83 11.57 16.68 2.35
#